data_AF-A0A529LV90-F1
#
_entry.id   AF-A0A529LV90-F1
#
_cell.length_a   1.000
_cell.length_b   1.000
_cell.length_c   1.000
_cell.angle_alpha   90.00
_cell.angle_beta   90.00
_cell.angle_gamma   90.00
#
_symmetry.space_group_name_H-M   'P 1'
#
loop_
_entity.id
_entity.type
_entity.pdbx_description
1 polymer ?
#
loop_
_entity_poly.entity_id
_entity_poly.type
_entity_poly.pdbx_seq_one_letter_code
_entity_poly.pdbx_strand_id
1 'polypeptide(L)'
;VTPVFDDAQSEILFWAASRGHHADVGGTAPGSMTPLATTVDEEGVLFDNFRIVNRGRFRETELEALLTDHPYPARNPAQNIADLKAQIAANEKGVAELRKMVAHFGLDVVEAYMGHVQDNAAESVRRVIERLPDSAAYAYPTDTGQVIRVKITVDRKKREATVDFTGT
;
A
#
# COMPACT_ATOMS: atom_id res chain seq x y z
N VAL A 1 8.80 0.13 1.66
CA VAL A 1 9.08 -0.89 0.62
C VAL A 1 10.59 -1.01 0.50
N THR A 2 11.13 -2.22 0.63
CA THR A 2 12.57 -2.52 0.61
C THR A 2 12.82 -3.63 -0.41
N PRO A 3 13.72 -3.44 -1.40
CA PRO A 3 14.11 -4.50 -2.32
C PRO A 3 14.96 -5.56 -1.62
N VAL A 4 14.74 -6.82 -1.96
CA VAL A 4 15.59 -7.94 -1.56
C VAL A 4 16.42 -8.33 -2.78
N PHE A 5 17.70 -7.98 -2.75
CA PHE A 5 18.64 -8.35 -3.80
C PHE A 5 19.22 -9.75 -3.60
N ASP A 6 19.63 -10.35 -4.71
CA ASP A 6 20.52 -11.51 -4.74
C ASP A 6 21.86 -11.26 -4.01
N ASP A 7 22.65 -12.32 -3.83
CA ASP A 7 23.92 -12.23 -3.12
C ASP A 7 24.94 -11.35 -3.85
N ALA A 8 24.88 -11.28 -5.19
CA ALA A 8 25.72 -10.40 -6.00
C ALA A 8 25.29 -8.92 -5.97
N GLN A 9 24.15 -8.59 -5.34
CA GLN A 9 23.57 -7.25 -5.29
C GLN A 9 23.29 -6.66 -6.68
N SER A 10 22.93 -7.52 -7.63
CA SER A 10 22.77 -7.21 -9.05
C SER A 10 21.31 -7.27 -9.51
N GLU A 11 20.52 -8.18 -8.93
CA GLU A 11 19.12 -8.40 -9.29
C GLU A 11 18.20 -8.32 -8.07
N ILE A 12 17.02 -7.72 -8.26
CA ILE A 12 15.98 -7.69 -7.23
C ILE A 12 15.18 -8.98 -7.35
N LEU A 13 15.27 -9.82 -6.32
CA LEU A 13 14.51 -11.07 -6.23
C LEU A 13 13.09 -10.83 -5.70
N PHE A 14 12.97 -10.01 -4.64
CA PHE A 14 11.69 -9.76 -3.98
C PHE A 14 11.55 -8.32 -3.50
N TRP A 15 10.35 -7.98 -3.02
CA TRP A 15 10.07 -6.74 -2.32
C TRP A 15 9.42 -7.02 -0.96
N ALA A 16 9.97 -6.45 0.11
CA ALA A 16 9.34 -6.42 1.43
C ALA A 16 8.59 -5.09 1.60
N ALA A 17 7.32 -5.15 1.98
CA ALA A 17 6.49 -3.97 2.18
C ALA A 17 5.72 -4.04 3.49
N SER A 18 5.88 -2.99 4.29
CA SER A 18 5.09 -2.69 5.48
C SER A 18 4.21 -1.47 5.19
N ARG A 19 3.00 -1.46 5.74
CA ARG A 19 2.11 -0.31 5.73
C ARG A 19 1.57 -0.07 7.14
N GLY A 20 1.72 1.15 7.64
CA GLY A 20 1.14 1.59 8.91
C GLY A 20 0.29 2.84 8.69
N HIS A 21 -0.78 2.98 9.47
CA HIS A 21 -1.54 4.23 9.53
C HIS A 21 -0.84 5.19 10.51
N HIS A 22 -0.75 6.47 10.15
CA HIS A 22 -0.18 7.51 11.02
C HIS A 22 -1.32 8.39 11.53
N ALA A 23 -1.34 8.68 12.83
CA ALA A 23 -2.44 9.39 13.45
C ALA A 23 -2.60 10.84 12.97
N ASP A 24 -1.51 11.47 12.55
CA ASP A 24 -1.45 12.85 12.03
C ASP A 24 -0.31 12.95 11.02
N VAL A 25 -0.56 13.62 9.91
CA VAL A 25 0.46 13.97 8.89
C VAL A 25 0.39 15.47 8.54
N GLY A 26 -0.25 16.26 9.40
CA GLY A 26 -0.54 17.67 9.16
C GLY A 26 -1.98 17.91 8.69
N GLY A 27 -2.15 18.86 7.79
CA GLY A 27 -3.47 19.26 7.26
C GLY A 27 -4.15 20.34 8.07
N THR A 28 -5.34 20.77 7.66
CA THR A 28 -6.06 21.91 8.27
C THR A 28 -6.60 21.62 9.68
N ALA A 29 -6.79 20.35 10.05
CA ALA A 29 -7.30 19.93 11.35
C ALA A 29 -6.46 18.77 11.94
N PRO A 30 -6.39 18.63 13.28
CA PRO A 30 -5.70 17.51 13.92
C PRO A 30 -6.30 16.15 13.51
N GLY A 31 -5.43 15.19 13.21
CA GLY A 31 -5.83 13.84 12.79
C GLY A 31 -5.31 13.48 11.40
N SER A 32 -5.61 12.27 10.93
CA SER A 32 -5.07 11.76 9.67
C SER A 32 -5.84 12.24 8.44
N MET A 33 -7.10 12.65 8.57
CA MET A 33 -7.94 13.13 7.47
C MET A 33 -8.85 14.25 7.97
N THR A 34 -8.89 15.36 7.24
CA THR A 34 -9.80 16.49 7.52
C THR A 34 -10.98 16.46 6.52
N PRO A 35 -12.24 16.43 6.99
CA PRO A 35 -13.39 16.41 6.09
C PRO A 35 -13.66 17.77 5.43
N LEU A 36 -12.91 18.81 5.80
CA LEU A 36 -13.08 20.17 5.30
C LEU A 36 -12.04 20.55 4.24
N ALA A 37 -11.04 19.71 3.97
CA ALA A 37 -10.10 19.95 2.89
C ALA A 37 -10.82 19.93 1.54
N THR A 38 -10.51 20.93 0.73
CA THR A 38 -11.02 21.11 -0.63
C THR A 38 -9.92 20.91 -1.67
N THR A 39 -8.65 20.91 -1.25
CA THR A 39 -7.48 20.57 -2.06
C THR A 39 -6.62 19.54 -1.34
N VAL A 40 -5.81 18.79 -2.09
CA VAL A 40 -4.94 17.75 -1.52
C VAL A 40 -3.86 18.34 -0.59
N ASP A 41 -3.39 19.57 -0.84
CA ASP A 41 -2.46 20.27 0.04
C ASP A 41 -3.07 20.54 1.42
N GLU A 42 -4.39 20.76 1.52
CA GLU A 42 -5.07 20.96 2.80
C GLU A 42 -5.15 19.69 3.66
N GLU A 43 -4.83 18.51 3.09
CA GLU A 43 -4.81 17.21 3.78
C GLU A 43 -3.50 16.93 4.53
N GLY A 44 -2.45 17.74 4.32
CA GLY A 44 -1.19 17.64 5.04
C GLY A 44 0.00 17.26 4.16
N VAL A 45 1.04 16.71 4.78
CA VAL A 45 2.31 16.42 4.12
C VAL A 45 2.14 15.38 3.02
N LEU A 46 2.55 15.73 1.80
CA LEU A 46 2.53 14.86 0.63
C LEU A 46 3.94 14.37 0.29
N PHE A 47 4.11 13.05 0.20
CA PHE A 47 5.38 12.45 -0.23
C PHE A 47 5.32 12.06 -1.71
N ASP A 48 6.17 12.65 -2.54
CA ASP A 48 6.49 12.10 -3.87
C ASP A 48 7.69 11.16 -3.77
N ASN A 49 7.41 9.85 -3.76
CA ASN A 49 8.38 8.75 -3.80
C ASN A 49 9.73 9.03 -3.10
N PHE A 50 9.68 9.32 -1.80
CA PHE A 50 10.87 9.65 -1.03
C PHE A 50 11.67 8.40 -0.63
N ARG A 51 12.91 8.30 -1.13
CA ARG A 51 13.86 7.27 -0.67
C ARG A 51 14.34 7.59 0.74
N ILE A 52 13.68 7.03 1.73
CA ILE A 52 13.91 7.25 3.18
C ILE A 52 15.20 6.61 3.73
N VAL A 53 15.66 5.52 3.11
CA VAL A 53 16.95 4.88 3.42
C VAL A 53 17.78 4.77 2.15
N ASN A 54 19.02 5.27 2.19
CA ASN A 54 19.95 5.19 1.08
C ASN A 54 21.26 4.54 1.52
N ARG A 55 21.59 3.37 0.96
CA ARG A 55 22.80 2.59 1.32
C ARG A 55 22.94 2.38 2.84
N GLY A 56 21.85 2.00 3.51
CA GLY A 56 21.79 1.81 4.96
C GLY A 56 21.70 3.09 5.79
N ARG A 57 21.84 4.28 5.19
CA ARG A 57 21.68 5.56 5.89
C ARG A 57 20.22 5.97 5.93
N PHE A 58 19.66 6.05 7.13
CA PHE A 58 18.37 6.70 7.35
C PHE A 58 18.48 8.22 7.13
N ARG A 59 17.65 8.76 6.26
CA ARG A 59 17.66 10.18 5.85
C ARG A 59 16.74 11.01 6.74
N GLU A 60 17.05 11.01 8.05
CA GLU A 60 16.20 11.60 9.09
C GLU A 60 16.01 13.11 8.89
N THR A 61 17.08 13.86 8.63
CA THR A 61 17.00 15.31 8.42
C THR A 61 16.17 15.66 7.19
N GLU A 62 16.33 14.91 6.09
CA GLU A 62 15.54 15.15 4.88
C GLU A 62 14.06 14.76 5.09
N LEU A 63 13.79 13.72 5.87
CA LEU A 63 12.43 13.33 6.24
C LEU A 63 11.77 14.37 7.16
N GLU A 64 12.50 14.87 8.15
CA GLU A 64 12.03 15.91 9.05
C GLU A 64 11.69 17.17 8.26
N ALA A 65 12.57 17.58 7.34
CA ALA A 65 12.29 18.71 6.45
C ALA A 65 11.00 18.49 5.64
N LEU A 66 10.78 17.31 5.06
CA LEU A 66 9.53 17.01 4.34
C LEU A 66 8.28 17.06 5.25
N LEU A 67 8.42 16.67 6.51
CA LEU A 67 7.33 16.70 7.48
C LEU A 67 7.01 18.12 7.97
N THR A 68 7.97 19.05 7.90
CA THR A 68 7.83 20.41 8.44
C THR A 68 7.75 21.52 7.40
N ASP A 69 8.30 21.31 6.21
CA ASP A 69 8.33 22.30 5.11
C ASP A 69 7.10 22.15 4.21
N HIS A 70 5.94 22.43 4.79
CA HIS A 70 4.65 22.37 4.13
C HIS A 70 3.71 23.43 4.73
N PRO A 71 2.79 24.05 3.98
CA PRO A 71 1.81 25.00 4.54
C PRO A 71 0.96 24.43 5.68
N TYR A 72 0.76 23.10 5.65
CA TYR A 72 0.05 22.33 6.68
C TYR A 72 0.94 21.20 7.19
N PRO A 73 1.98 21.49 8.00
CA PRO A 73 3.00 20.52 8.37
C PRO A 73 2.50 19.51 9.39
N ALA A 74 3.20 18.38 9.52
CA ALA A 74 2.92 17.39 10.54
C ALA A 74 3.04 17.99 11.94
N ARG A 75 2.06 17.71 12.81
CA ARG A 75 2.03 18.30 14.16
C ARG A 75 2.99 17.63 15.13
N ASN A 76 3.32 16.36 14.88
CA ASN A 76 4.28 15.59 15.68
C ASN A 76 5.29 14.81 14.81
N PRO A 77 6.21 15.52 14.12
CA PRO A 77 7.17 14.88 13.21
C PRO A 77 8.02 13.79 13.90
N ALA A 78 8.35 13.96 15.18
CA ALA A 78 9.09 12.96 15.95
C ALA A 78 8.36 11.60 16.03
N GLN A 79 7.04 11.62 16.20
CA GLN A 79 6.22 10.40 16.17
C GLN A 79 6.17 9.81 14.76
N ASN A 80 5.96 10.62 13.72
CA ASN A 80 5.99 10.14 12.34
C ASN A 80 7.32 9.44 12.01
N ILE A 81 8.44 10.04 12.42
CA ILE A 81 9.78 9.47 12.26
C ILE A 81 9.92 8.16 13.02
N ALA A 82 9.43 8.07 14.26
CA ALA A 82 9.46 6.83 15.05
C ALA A 82 8.64 5.71 14.40
N ASP A 83 7.43 6.01 13.91
CA ASP A 83 6.58 5.06 13.19
C ASP A 83 7.25 4.57 11.89
N LEU A 84 7.89 5.48 11.15
CA LEU A 84 8.62 5.13 9.93
C LEU A 84 9.87 4.28 10.24
N LYS A 85 10.58 4.55 11.33
CA LYS A 85 11.67 3.67 11.82
C LYS A 85 11.15 2.27 12.14
N ALA A 86 9.98 2.15 12.78
CA ALA A 86 9.35 0.86 13.05
C ALA A 86 8.98 0.12 11.76
N GLN A 87 8.45 0.81 10.76
CA GLN A 87 8.16 0.25 9.44
C GLN A 87 9.44 -0.20 8.69
N ILE A 88 10.53 0.57 8.78
CA ILE A 88 11.84 0.16 8.24
C ILE A 88 12.30 -1.13 8.92
N ALA A 89 12.25 -1.20 10.25
CA ALA A 89 12.63 -2.41 10.99
C ALA A 89 11.77 -3.63 10.64
N ALA A 90 10.46 -3.44 10.42
CA ALA A 90 9.57 -4.49 9.96
C ALA A 90 9.96 -5.01 8.56
N ASN A 91 10.32 -4.11 7.63
CA ASN A 91 10.81 -4.52 6.30
C ASN A 91 12.15 -5.25 6.41
N GLU A 92 13.11 -4.75 7.19
CA GLU A 92 14.41 -5.42 7.41
C GLU A 92 14.23 -6.83 7.98
N LYS A 93 13.28 -7.01 8.91
CA LYS A 93 12.90 -8.34 9.39
C LYS A 93 12.35 -9.21 8.26
N GLY A 94 11.46 -8.68 7.43
CA GLY A 94 10.94 -9.37 6.25
C GLY A 94 12.05 -9.80 5.27
N VAL A 95 13.01 -8.90 4.98
CA VAL A 95 14.18 -9.20 4.15
C VAL A 95 15.00 -10.35 4.75
N ALA A 96 15.29 -10.30 6.05
CA ALA A 96 16.06 -11.33 6.74
C ALA A 96 15.37 -12.70 6.70
N GLU A 97 14.05 -12.76 6.91
CA GLU A 97 13.30 -14.02 6.86
C GLU A 97 13.17 -14.57 5.43
N LEU A 98 12.99 -13.71 4.41
CA LEU A 98 13.03 -14.13 3.01
C LEU A 98 14.38 -14.75 2.64
N ARG A 99 15.50 -14.12 3.06
CA ARG A 99 16.85 -14.67 2.84
C ARG A 99 17.06 -16.02 3.51
N LYS A 100 16.59 -16.19 4.76
CA LYS A 100 16.64 -17.48 5.45
C LYS A 100 15.84 -18.55 4.72
N MET A 101 14.66 -18.20 4.22
CA MET A 101 13.80 -19.12 3.47
C MET A 101 14.48 -19.57 2.17
N VAL A 102 15.08 -18.64 1.42
CA VAL A 102 15.87 -18.95 0.21
C VAL A 102 17.09 -19.84 0.54
N ALA A 103 17.83 -19.51 1.61
CA ALA A 103 18.98 -20.31 2.02
C ALA A 103 18.61 -21.74 2.43
N HIS A 104 17.40 -21.94 2.98
CA HIS A 104 16.95 -23.25 3.44
C HIS A 104 16.29 -24.09 2.33
N PHE A 105 15.49 -23.47 1.46
CA PHE A 105 14.68 -24.19 0.47
C PHE A 105 15.18 -24.06 -0.98
N GLY A 106 16.07 -23.12 -1.27
CA GLY A 106 16.44 -22.75 -2.64
C GLY A 106 15.54 -21.64 -3.20
N LEU A 107 16.10 -20.83 -4.10
CA LEU A 107 15.39 -19.70 -4.70
C LEU A 107 14.24 -20.16 -5.59
N ASP A 108 14.50 -21.16 -6.44
CA ASP A 108 13.53 -21.75 -7.37
C ASP A 108 12.29 -22.29 -6.65
N VAL A 109 12.48 -22.95 -5.51
CA VAL A 109 11.38 -23.47 -4.68
C VAL A 109 10.58 -22.33 -4.09
N VAL A 110 11.24 -21.29 -3.55
CA VAL A 110 10.57 -20.13 -2.96
C VAL A 110 9.74 -19.39 -4.00
N GLU A 111 10.29 -19.12 -5.18
CA GLU A 111 9.59 -18.44 -6.28
C GLU A 111 8.38 -19.25 -6.76
N ALA A 112 8.54 -20.57 -6.95
CA ALA A 112 7.44 -21.45 -7.33
C ALA A 112 6.30 -21.41 -6.30
N TYR A 113 6.63 -21.47 -4.99
CA TYR A 113 5.62 -21.41 -3.94
C TYR A 113 4.94 -20.04 -3.84
N MET A 114 5.66 -18.93 -4.04
CA MET A 114 5.03 -17.61 -4.12
C MET A 114 4.01 -17.54 -5.27
N GLY A 115 4.35 -18.09 -6.43
CA GLY A 115 3.44 -18.24 -7.56
C GLY A 115 2.21 -19.08 -7.19
N HIS A 116 2.41 -20.24 -6.58
CA HIS A 116 1.30 -21.10 -6.14
C HIS A 116 0.36 -20.44 -5.14
N VAL A 117 0.89 -19.62 -4.22
CA VAL A 117 0.05 -18.85 -3.28
C VAL A 117 -0.81 -17.83 -4.04
N GLN A 118 -0.25 -17.13 -5.01
CA GLN A 118 -0.99 -16.17 -5.85
C GLN A 118 -2.04 -16.87 -6.71
N ASP A 119 -1.68 -17.99 -7.35
CA ASP A 119 -2.61 -18.78 -8.17
C ASP A 119 -3.77 -19.31 -7.34
N ASN A 120 -3.49 -19.84 -6.14
CA ASN A 120 -4.53 -20.32 -5.23
C ASN A 120 -5.43 -19.18 -4.73
N ALA A 121 -4.87 -17.99 -4.47
CA ALA A 121 -5.65 -16.81 -4.11
C ALA A 121 -6.57 -16.39 -5.26
N ALA A 122 -6.05 -16.30 -6.49
CA ALA A 122 -6.82 -15.98 -7.69
C ALA A 122 -7.94 -17.00 -7.91
N GLU A 123 -7.63 -18.29 -7.77
CA GLU A 123 -8.60 -19.36 -7.93
C GLU A 123 -9.67 -19.35 -6.82
N SER A 124 -9.29 -18.98 -5.59
CA SER A 124 -10.25 -18.77 -4.50
C SER A 124 -11.24 -17.65 -4.80
N VAL A 125 -10.76 -16.54 -5.38
CA VAL A 125 -11.63 -15.44 -5.82
C VAL A 125 -12.54 -15.88 -6.96
N ARG A 126 -12.04 -16.60 -7.97
CA ARG A 126 -12.85 -17.11 -9.09
C ARG A 126 -14.02 -17.99 -8.62
N ARG A 127 -13.79 -18.85 -7.62
CA ARG A 127 -14.87 -19.66 -7.00
C ARG A 127 -15.95 -18.83 -6.32
N VAL A 128 -15.59 -17.68 -5.75
CA VAL A 128 -16.57 -16.75 -5.16
C VAL A 128 -17.36 -16.05 -6.26
N ILE A 129 -16.69 -15.61 -7.33
CA ILE A 129 -17.33 -14.94 -8.48
C ILE A 129 -18.46 -15.80 -9.08
N GLU A 130 -18.27 -17.12 -9.18
CA GLU A 130 -19.31 -18.05 -9.66
C GLU A 130 -20.59 -18.06 -8.82
N ARG A 131 -20.55 -17.58 -7.57
CA ARG A 131 -21.71 -17.55 -6.67
C ARG A 131 -22.42 -16.20 -6.70
N LEU A 132 -21.84 -15.19 -7.35
CA LEU A 132 -22.43 -13.87 -7.47
C LEU A 132 -23.58 -13.87 -8.50
N PRO A 133 -24.52 -12.93 -8.41
CA PRO A 133 -25.50 -12.67 -9.48
C PRO A 133 -24.83 -12.28 -10.81
N ASP A 134 -25.49 -12.52 -11.94
CA ASP A 134 -24.96 -12.20 -13.28
C ASP A 134 -24.70 -10.70 -13.45
N SER A 135 -25.56 -9.87 -12.86
CA SER A 135 -25.37 -8.44 -12.81
C SER A 135 -26.03 -7.85 -11.57
N ALA A 136 -25.39 -6.82 -11.02
CA ALA A 136 -25.95 -5.97 -9.98
C ALA A 136 -25.55 -4.51 -10.24
N ALA A 137 -26.41 -3.57 -9.85
CA ALA A 137 -26.12 -2.16 -9.94
C ALA A 137 -26.55 -1.46 -8.65
N TYR A 138 -25.70 -0.57 -8.15
CA TYR A 138 -25.92 0.18 -6.93
C TYR A 138 -25.59 1.65 -7.14
N ALA A 139 -26.28 2.50 -6.41
CA ALA A 139 -26.01 3.93 -6.32
C ALA A 139 -26.01 4.32 -4.84
N TYR A 140 -24.94 4.98 -4.41
CA TYR A 140 -24.76 5.40 -3.04
C TYR A 140 -24.57 6.93 -3.00
N PRO A 141 -25.56 7.70 -2.54
CA PRO A 141 -25.39 9.13 -2.32
C PRO A 141 -24.46 9.37 -1.12
N THR A 142 -23.48 10.24 -1.29
CA THR A 142 -22.59 10.67 -0.21
C THR A 142 -23.20 11.87 0.53
N ASP A 143 -22.67 12.15 1.72
CA ASP A 143 -23.11 13.27 2.56
C ASP A 143 -22.86 14.64 1.90
N THR A 144 -21.98 14.70 0.90
CA THR A 144 -21.60 15.89 0.12
C THR A 144 -22.29 15.95 -1.26
N GLY A 145 -23.25 15.07 -1.53
CA GLY A 145 -24.13 15.14 -2.70
C GLY A 145 -23.63 14.46 -3.98
N GLN A 146 -22.40 13.95 -3.99
CA GLN A 146 -21.95 13.05 -5.06
C GLN A 146 -22.69 11.70 -4.95
N VAL A 147 -22.78 10.96 -6.06
CA VAL A 147 -23.41 9.63 -6.06
C VAL A 147 -22.41 8.64 -6.63
N ILE A 148 -21.88 7.77 -5.78
CA ILE A 148 -21.03 6.68 -6.24
C ILE A 148 -21.92 5.64 -6.91
N ARG A 149 -21.69 5.38 -8.20
CA ARG A 149 -22.38 4.34 -8.96
C ARG A 149 -21.43 3.19 -9.20
N VAL A 150 -21.93 1.99 -9.00
CA VAL A 150 -21.17 0.78 -9.35
C VAL A 150 -22.10 -0.21 -10.04
N LYS A 151 -21.69 -0.64 -11.23
CA LYS A 151 -22.28 -1.78 -11.93
C LYS A 151 -21.29 -2.93 -11.88
N ILE A 152 -21.75 -4.07 -11.41
CA ILE A 152 -20.98 -5.30 -11.38
C ILE A 152 -21.61 -6.25 -12.40
N THR A 153 -20.80 -6.77 -13.32
CA THR A 153 -21.21 -7.80 -14.28
C THR A 153 -20.28 -8.99 -14.24
N VAL A 154 -20.84 -10.19 -14.22
CA VAL A 154 -20.09 -11.44 -14.11
C VAL A 154 -20.13 -12.21 -15.42
N ASP A 155 -18.96 -12.50 -15.98
CA ASP A 155 -18.81 -13.51 -17.02
C ASP A 155 -18.55 -14.87 -16.35
N ARG A 156 -19.60 -15.70 -16.26
CA ARG A 156 -19.49 -17.02 -15.62
C ARG A 156 -18.57 -17.98 -16.36
N LYS A 157 -18.42 -17.86 -17.68
CA LYS A 157 -17.56 -18.75 -18.46
C LYS A 157 -16.10 -18.41 -18.21
N LYS A 158 -15.77 -17.13 -18.13
CA LYS A 158 -14.42 -16.66 -17.80
C LYS A 158 -14.13 -16.65 -16.30
N ARG A 159 -15.17 -16.67 -15.45
CA ARG A 159 -15.12 -16.56 -13.99
C ARG A 159 -14.51 -15.22 -13.57
N GLU A 160 -14.91 -14.17 -14.27
CA GLU A 160 -14.43 -12.80 -14.11
C GLU A 160 -15.60 -11.89 -13.74
N ALA A 161 -15.30 -10.84 -12.97
CA ALA A 161 -16.25 -9.78 -12.64
C ALA A 161 -15.68 -8.44 -13.11
N THR A 162 -16.48 -7.67 -13.83
CA THR A 162 -16.19 -6.27 -14.14
C THR A 162 -16.88 -5.39 -13.11
N VAL A 163 -16.10 -4.53 -12.46
CA VAL A 163 -16.60 -3.50 -11.54
C VAL A 163 -16.47 -2.15 -12.26
N ASP A 164 -17.60 -1.62 -12.69
CA ASP A 164 -17.69 -0.40 -13.51
C ASP A 164 -18.26 0.75 -12.68
N PHE A 165 -17.45 1.80 -12.51
CA PHE A 165 -17.81 3.01 -11.77
C PHE A 165 -18.34 4.16 -12.66
N THR A 166 -18.54 3.90 -13.95
CA THR A 166 -19.06 4.90 -14.90
C THR A 166 -20.35 5.54 -14.40
N GLY A 167 -20.39 6.88 -14.43
CA GLY A 167 -21.54 7.67 -13.98
C GLY A 167 -21.53 8.03 -12.48
N THR A 168 -20.45 7.71 -11.76
CA THR A 168 -20.10 8.38 -10.50
C THR A 168 -19.81 9.86 -10.73
#